data_AF-A0A8T3DGL1-F1
#
_entry.id   AF-A0A8T3DGL1-F1
#
_cell.length_a   1.000
_cell.length_b   1.000
_cell.length_c   1.000
_cell.angle_alpha   90.00
_cell.angle_beta   90.00
_cell.angle_gamma   90.00
#
_symmetry.space_group_name_H-M   'P 1'
#
loop_
_entity.id
_entity.type
_entity.pdbx_description
1 polymer ?
#
loop_
_entity_poly.entity_id
_entity_poly.type
_entity_poly.pdbx_seq_one_letter_code
_entity_poly.pdbx_strand_id
1 'polypeptide(L)'
;MVCQQANHPLSRKFSELDNQSHPVPKQELRMVGSGLAIIRAEPSLTYTSLFLKREMDKWDAQNNRIVQVTKDMAEKIYYMAQYLRRKGPIQSKEMFVASAKDVVSSCQTVTQFVRVIADHSLNEHSREDLCLILEKILTTTNQLTIISSVNALTPGSKSSDEILVKNAQNLLQIILQGVRAAETACIKGLRQPEPNSDGAEAAALCFQWKKNLQIHRAQQISNPETDDLGLRKTSLHPVAPSLAPSIKMQETFK
;
A
#
# COMPACT_ATOMS: atom_id res chain seq x y z
N MET A 1 30.84 10.72 3.00
CA MET A 1 29.56 10.45 3.69
C MET A 1 28.43 10.69 2.69
N VAL A 2 27.94 9.64 2.04
CA VAL A 2 26.83 9.74 1.08
C VAL A 2 25.58 9.23 1.79
N CYS A 3 24.60 10.12 1.97
CA CYS A 3 23.26 9.78 2.45
C CYS A 3 22.62 8.79 1.46
N GLN A 4 22.49 7.52 1.86
CA GLN A 4 21.56 6.61 1.22
C GLN A 4 20.16 6.91 1.75
N GLN A 5 19.34 7.55 0.91
CA GLN A 5 17.89 7.59 1.05
C GLN A 5 17.36 6.14 1.11
N ALA A 6 17.00 5.70 2.31
CA ALA A 6 16.36 4.43 2.55
C ALA A 6 14.89 4.48 2.15
N ASN A 7 14.63 4.38 0.84
CA ASN A 7 13.33 3.93 0.33
C ASN A 7 13.30 2.40 0.42
N HIS A 8 12.71 1.83 1.48
CA HIS A 8 12.26 0.44 1.40
C HIS A 8 11.05 0.17 2.31
N PRO A 9 9.94 -0.36 1.76
CA PRO A 9 8.76 -0.71 2.54
C PRO A 9 9.01 -2.00 3.32
N LEU A 10 8.72 -1.94 4.61
CA LEU A 10 8.55 -3.11 5.44
C LEU A 10 7.21 -3.77 5.08
N SER A 11 7.21 -5.09 5.01
CA SER A 11 6.10 -5.94 4.51
C SER A 11 5.99 -6.13 2.99
N ARG A 12 7.07 -5.97 2.21
CA ARG A 12 7.12 -6.47 0.82
C ARG A 12 7.64 -7.92 0.78
N LYS A 13 6.75 -8.91 0.63
CA LYS A 13 7.08 -10.09 -0.21
C LYS A 13 7.14 -9.59 -1.65
N PHE A 14 8.34 -9.23 -2.11
CA PHE A 14 8.61 -8.85 -3.50
C PHE A 14 9.72 -9.76 -4.03
N SER A 15 9.37 -11.02 -4.25
CA SER A 15 10.23 -11.98 -4.95
C SER A 15 9.49 -13.16 -5.59
N GLU A 16 8.15 -13.14 -5.71
CA GLU A 16 7.41 -14.26 -6.35
C GLU A 16 6.27 -13.85 -7.31
N LEU A 17 6.27 -12.63 -7.86
CA LEU A 17 5.23 -12.23 -8.84
C LEU A 17 5.75 -11.59 -10.15
N ASP A 18 7.04 -11.63 -10.44
CA ASP A 18 7.57 -11.17 -11.75
C ASP A 18 7.64 -12.29 -12.81
N ASN A 19 6.91 -13.40 -12.66
CA ASN A 19 6.83 -14.42 -13.71
C ASN A 19 5.46 -15.06 -13.95
N GLN A 20 4.37 -14.35 -13.63
CA GLN A 20 3.04 -14.70 -14.15
C GLN A 20 2.54 -13.60 -15.08
N SER A 21 2.87 -13.78 -16.35
CA SER A 21 2.21 -13.16 -17.50
C SER A 21 0.70 -13.37 -17.42
N HIS A 22 -0.02 -12.42 -16.83
CA HIS A 22 -1.47 -12.34 -16.93
C HIS A 22 -1.86 -11.20 -17.89
N PRO A 23 -2.87 -11.44 -18.74
CA PRO A 23 -3.02 -10.75 -20.01
C PRO A 23 -3.27 -9.26 -19.80
N VAL A 24 -2.42 -8.46 -20.41
CA VAL A 24 -2.66 -7.03 -20.66
C VAL A 24 -4.03 -6.90 -21.34
N PRO A 25 -4.91 -5.97 -20.91
CA PRO A 25 -6.18 -5.73 -21.57
C PRO A 25 -5.95 -5.46 -23.06
N LYS A 26 -6.70 -6.16 -23.92
CA LYS A 26 -6.64 -5.96 -25.37
C LYS A 26 -6.84 -4.47 -25.68
N GLN A 27 -5.84 -3.89 -26.35
CA GLN A 27 -5.90 -2.54 -26.91
C GLN A 27 -7.07 -2.49 -27.91
N GLU A 28 -8.11 -1.71 -27.63
CA GLU A 28 -9.07 -1.33 -28.66
C GLU A 28 -8.51 -0.10 -29.39
N LEU A 29 -7.93 -0.32 -30.57
CA LEU A 29 -7.69 0.75 -31.52
C LEU A 29 -9.05 1.26 -32.01
N ARG A 30 -9.42 2.49 -31.62
CA ARG A 30 -10.41 3.26 -32.38
C ARG A 30 -9.71 4.40 -33.10
N MET A 31 -9.81 4.36 -34.42
CA MET A 31 -9.35 5.41 -35.32
C MET A 31 -10.21 6.66 -35.10
N VAL A 32 -9.63 7.72 -34.55
CA VAL A 32 -10.13 9.09 -34.72
C VAL A 32 -9.05 9.84 -35.50
N GLY A 33 -9.47 10.60 -36.51
CA GLY A 33 -8.62 11.14 -37.57
C GLY A 33 -7.27 11.70 -37.10
N SER A 34 -6.24 11.35 -37.88
CA SER A 34 -4.93 12.00 -37.96
C SER A 34 -4.26 12.33 -36.62
N GLY A 35 -3.89 11.29 -35.85
CA GLY A 35 -2.94 11.40 -34.75
C GLY A 35 -3.03 10.22 -33.78
N LEU A 36 -1.91 9.55 -33.49
CA LEU A 36 -1.81 8.58 -32.40
C LEU A 36 -1.87 9.31 -31.05
N ALA A 37 -3.08 9.53 -30.53
CA ALA A 37 -3.27 9.84 -29.13
C ALA A 37 -3.39 8.52 -28.36
N ILE A 38 -2.37 8.20 -27.55
CA ILE A 38 -2.48 7.15 -26.53
C ILE A 38 -3.50 7.65 -25.50
N ILE A 39 -4.76 7.27 -25.65
CA ILE A 39 -5.75 7.46 -24.58
C ILE A 39 -5.37 6.49 -23.47
N ARG A 40 -4.65 6.99 -22.47
CA ARG A 40 -4.39 6.24 -21.22
C ARG A 40 -5.75 6.08 -20.54
N ALA A 41 -6.39 4.94 -20.74
CA ALA A 41 -7.67 4.66 -20.10
C ALA A 41 -7.47 4.69 -18.57
N GLU A 42 -8.21 5.58 -17.89
CA GLU A 42 -8.20 5.63 -16.43
C GLU A 42 -8.55 4.26 -15.85
N PRO A 43 -7.81 3.77 -14.84
CA PRO A 43 -8.13 2.50 -14.22
C PRO A 43 -9.56 2.48 -13.69
N SER A 44 -10.31 1.42 -13.98
CA SER A 44 -11.69 1.29 -13.48
C SER A 44 -11.72 1.36 -11.94
N LEU A 45 -12.80 1.89 -11.37
CA LEU A 45 -12.97 1.96 -9.91
C LEU A 45 -12.81 0.58 -9.25
N THR A 46 -13.36 -0.48 -9.85
CA THR A 46 -13.17 -1.85 -9.31
C THR A 46 -11.72 -2.29 -9.28
N TYR A 47 -10.92 -1.93 -10.31
CA TYR A 47 -9.49 -2.23 -10.34
C TYR A 47 -8.75 -1.47 -9.23
N THR A 48 -9.00 -0.18 -9.09
CA THR A 48 -8.37 0.65 -8.05
C THR A 48 -8.67 0.13 -6.65
N SER A 49 -9.92 -0.22 -6.36
CA SER A 49 -10.26 -0.81 -5.05
C SER A 49 -9.58 -2.16 -4.83
N LEU A 50 -9.51 -3.02 -5.85
CA LEU A 50 -8.82 -4.31 -5.75
C LEU A 50 -7.32 -4.13 -5.51
N PHE A 51 -6.70 -3.17 -6.20
CA PHE A 51 -5.31 -2.82 -6.00
C PHE A 51 -5.06 -2.36 -4.56
N LEU A 52 -5.86 -1.43 -4.03
CA LEU A 52 -5.73 -0.95 -2.65
C LEU A 52 -5.94 -2.08 -1.64
N LYS A 53 -6.91 -2.97 -1.87
CA LYS A 53 -7.11 -4.16 -1.04
C LYS A 53 -5.87 -5.06 -1.05
N ARG A 54 -5.31 -5.36 -2.22
CA ARG A 54 -4.08 -6.17 -2.35
C ARG A 54 -2.88 -5.49 -1.69
N GLU A 55 -2.78 -4.17 -1.76
CA GLU A 55 -1.75 -3.42 -1.04
C GLU A 55 -1.89 -3.59 0.47
N MET A 56 -3.12 -3.58 0.99
CA MET A 56 -3.38 -3.85 2.41
C MET A 56 -3.12 -5.30 2.81
N ASP A 57 -3.43 -6.26 1.95
CA ASP A 57 -3.19 -7.70 2.19
C ASP A 57 -1.69 -8.01 2.43
N LYS A 58 -0.77 -7.14 1.96
CA LYS A 58 0.67 -7.25 2.21
C LYS A 58 1.05 -6.97 3.67
N TRP A 59 0.25 -6.24 4.42
CA TRP A 59 0.54 -5.90 5.82
C TRP A 59 0.14 -7.03 6.75
N ASP A 60 1.00 -7.35 7.73
CA ASP A 60 0.64 -8.28 8.80
C ASP A 60 -0.41 -7.65 9.73
N ALA A 61 -1.54 -8.33 9.87
CA ALA A 61 -2.65 -7.91 10.71
C ALA A 61 -2.62 -8.56 12.10
N GLN A 62 -1.71 -9.50 12.35
CA GLN A 62 -1.63 -10.20 13.62
C GLN A 62 -1.30 -9.21 14.74
N ASN A 63 -2.24 -9.10 15.69
CA ASN A 63 -2.16 -8.16 16.83
C ASN A 63 -1.98 -6.68 16.43
N ASN A 64 -2.32 -6.30 15.20
CA ASN A 64 -2.27 -4.92 14.73
C ASN A 64 -3.66 -4.43 14.34
N ARG A 65 -4.36 -3.83 15.32
CA ARG A 65 -5.72 -3.31 15.15
C ARG A 65 -5.83 -2.27 14.03
N ILE A 66 -4.81 -1.43 13.83
CA ILE A 66 -4.82 -0.40 12.79
C ILE A 66 -4.80 -1.02 11.40
N VAL A 67 -3.96 -2.04 11.20
CA VAL A 67 -3.93 -2.79 9.93
C VAL A 67 -5.24 -3.54 9.72
N GLN A 68 -5.82 -4.16 10.76
CA GLN A 68 -7.12 -4.84 10.68
C GLN A 68 -8.23 -3.89 10.24
N VAL A 69 -8.40 -2.76 10.93
CA VAL A 69 -9.41 -1.74 10.58
C VAL A 69 -9.19 -1.23 9.14
N THR A 70 -7.94 -0.99 8.74
CA THR A 70 -7.65 -0.50 7.38
C THR A 70 -7.94 -1.57 6.30
N LYS A 71 -7.71 -2.86 6.60
CA LYS A 71 -8.11 -3.97 5.72
C LYS A 71 -9.63 -4.05 5.57
N ASP A 72 -10.37 -3.92 6.67
CA ASP A 72 -11.84 -3.91 6.64
C ASP A 72 -12.38 -2.74 5.81
N MET A 73 -11.75 -1.56 5.90
CA MET A 73 -12.08 -0.42 5.05
C MET A 73 -11.83 -0.74 3.56
N ALA A 74 -10.68 -1.34 3.24
CA ALA A 74 -10.34 -1.71 1.87
C ALA A 74 -11.33 -2.73 1.27
N GLU A 75 -11.76 -3.69 2.08
CA GLU A 75 -12.77 -4.67 1.69
C GLU A 75 -14.13 -4.01 1.41
N LYS A 76 -14.61 -3.14 2.31
CA LYS A 76 -15.86 -2.39 2.10
C LYS A 76 -15.83 -1.56 0.82
N ILE A 77 -14.73 -0.84 0.58
CA ILE A 77 -14.55 0.00 -0.62
C ILE A 77 -14.46 -0.86 -1.89
N TYR A 78 -13.92 -2.08 -1.80
CA TYR A 78 -13.96 -3.04 -2.88
C TYR A 78 -15.39 -3.52 -3.18
N TYR A 79 -16.19 -3.83 -2.16
CA TYR A 79 -17.59 -4.18 -2.35
C TYR A 79 -18.42 -3.03 -2.91
N MET A 80 -18.19 -1.80 -2.46
CA MET A 80 -18.79 -0.60 -3.05
C MET A 80 -18.48 -0.46 -4.55
N ALA A 81 -17.23 -0.74 -4.96
CA ALA A 81 -16.86 -0.69 -6.37
C ALA A 81 -17.43 -1.87 -7.20
N GLN A 82 -17.72 -3.01 -6.58
CA GLN A 82 -18.42 -4.12 -7.22
C GLN A 82 -19.93 -3.82 -7.39
N TYR A 83 -20.54 -3.12 -6.43
CA TYR A 83 -21.93 -2.69 -6.50
C TYR A 83 -22.22 -1.88 -7.78
N LEU A 84 -21.31 -0.99 -8.19
CA LEU A 84 -21.41 -0.24 -9.45
C LEU A 84 -21.55 -1.13 -10.70
N ARG A 85 -21.10 -2.37 -10.61
CA ARG A 85 -21.15 -3.39 -11.67
C ARG A 85 -22.27 -4.42 -11.45
N ARG A 86 -23.16 -4.18 -10.48
CA ARG A 86 -24.21 -5.11 -10.03
C ARG A 86 -23.63 -6.47 -9.61
N LYS A 87 -22.52 -6.44 -8.88
CA LYS A 87 -21.81 -7.61 -8.35
C LYS A 87 -21.50 -7.43 -6.87
N GLY A 88 -21.11 -8.52 -6.21
CA GLY A 88 -20.66 -8.51 -4.83
C GLY A 88 -21.81 -8.59 -3.81
N PRO A 89 -21.50 -8.42 -2.52
CA PRO A 89 -22.45 -8.67 -1.43
C PRO A 89 -23.44 -7.52 -1.16
N ILE A 90 -23.17 -6.32 -1.69
CA ILE A 90 -24.06 -5.16 -1.53
C ILE A 90 -25.19 -5.26 -2.55
N GLN A 91 -26.43 -5.44 -2.06
CA GLN A 91 -27.60 -5.68 -2.92
C GLN A 91 -28.57 -4.50 -2.99
N SER A 92 -28.47 -3.53 -2.07
CA SER A 92 -29.36 -2.36 -2.04
C SER A 92 -28.58 -1.05 -1.93
N LYS A 93 -29.25 0.04 -2.31
CA LYS A 93 -28.74 1.41 -2.15
C LYS A 93 -28.48 1.75 -0.69
N GLU A 94 -29.34 1.30 0.23
CA GLU A 94 -29.16 1.54 1.66
C GLU A 94 -27.88 0.88 2.17
N MET A 95 -27.63 -0.37 1.77
CA MET A 95 -26.39 -1.09 2.10
C MET A 95 -25.16 -0.42 1.51
N PHE A 96 -25.25 0.11 0.29
CA PHE A 96 -24.17 0.86 -0.36
C PHE A 96 -23.81 2.13 0.41
N VAL A 97 -24.81 2.91 0.81
CA VAL A 97 -24.63 4.13 1.62
C VAL A 97 -24.14 3.78 3.03
N ALA A 98 -24.69 2.74 3.65
CA ALA A 98 -24.25 2.26 4.96
C ALA A 98 -22.76 1.86 4.94
N SER A 99 -22.33 1.13 3.91
CA SER A 99 -20.91 0.79 3.72
C SER A 99 -20.01 2.02 3.64
N ALA A 100 -20.46 3.13 3.04
CA ALA A 100 -19.68 4.38 3.02
C ALA A 100 -19.59 5.03 4.40
N LYS A 101 -20.68 5.00 5.17
CA LYS A 101 -20.72 5.51 6.56
C LYS A 101 -19.85 4.66 7.49
N ASP A 102 -19.80 3.35 7.30
CA ASP A 102 -18.91 2.47 8.03
C ASP A 102 -17.44 2.79 7.77
N VAL A 103 -17.08 3.09 6.51
CA VAL A 103 -15.73 3.55 6.15
C VAL A 103 -15.37 4.85 6.89
N VAL A 104 -16.32 5.80 7.00
CA VAL A 104 -16.13 7.04 7.79
C VAL A 104 -15.89 6.71 9.27
N SER A 105 -16.68 5.82 9.86
CA SER A 105 -16.52 5.42 11.27
C SER A 105 -15.16 4.73 11.51
N SER A 106 -14.79 3.76 10.67
CA SER A 106 -13.50 3.07 10.77
C SER A 106 -12.30 4.02 10.62
N CYS A 107 -12.42 5.04 9.77
CA CYS A 107 -11.40 6.07 9.57
C CYS A 107 -11.00 6.78 10.88
N GLN A 108 -11.93 6.95 11.83
CA GLN A 108 -11.67 7.65 13.09
C GLN A 108 -10.59 6.95 13.92
N THR A 109 -10.61 5.61 13.95
CA THR A 109 -9.61 4.81 14.69
C THR A 109 -8.21 5.03 14.11
N VAL A 110 -8.10 5.04 12.77
CA VAL A 110 -6.80 5.25 12.11
C VAL A 110 -6.34 6.70 12.23
N THR A 111 -7.27 7.66 12.17
CA THR A 111 -6.97 9.09 12.36
C THR A 111 -6.40 9.36 13.75
N GLN A 112 -7.02 8.80 14.80
CA GLN A 112 -6.53 8.93 16.17
C GLN A 112 -5.13 8.34 16.32
N PHE A 113 -4.91 7.15 15.75
CA PHE A 113 -3.59 6.53 15.75
C PHE A 113 -2.53 7.41 15.09
N VAL A 114 -2.77 7.90 13.86
CA VAL A 114 -1.82 8.76 13.12
C VAL A 114 -1.51 10.04 13.92
N ARG A 115 -2.52 10.62 14.59
CA ARG A 115 -2.35 11.78 15.48
C ARG A 115 -1.44 11.48 16.65
N VAL A 116 -1.70 10.39 17.38
CA VAL A 116 -0.87 9.98 18.51
C VAL A 116 0.59 9.78 18.08
N ILE A 117 0.84 9.17 16.91
CA ILE A 117 2.19 8.98 16.39
C ILE A 117 2.85 10.33 16.03
N ALA A 118 2.10 11.27 15.46
CA ALA A 118 2.61 12.62 15.16
C ALA A 118 3.05 13.35 16.44
N ASP A 119 2.21 13.32 17.48
CA ASP A 119 2.44 13.99 18.76
C ASP A 119 3.68 13.43 19.50
N HIS A 120 3.98 12.15 19.30
CA HIS A 120 5.10 11.47 19.95
C HIS A 120 6.33 11.34 19.04
N SER A 121 6.29 11.78 17.79
CA SER A 121 7.44 11.66 16.87
C SER A 121 8.61 12.52 17.32
N LEU A 122 9.80 11.90 17.46
CA LEU A 122 11.05 12.62 17.75
C LEU A 122 11.65 13.26 16.49
N ASN A 123 11.23 12.81 15.30
CA ASN A 123 11.67 13.36 14.02
C ASN A 123 10.67 14.42 13.53
N GLU A 124 11.13 15.65 13.42
CA GLU A 124 10.31 16.79 12.99
C GLU A 124 9.70 16.60 11.60
N HIS A 125 10.49 16.18 10.63
CA HIS A 125 9.98 15.94 9.27
C HIS A 125 8.87 14.89 9.25
N SER A 126 9.03 13.78 9.99
CA SER A 126 7.97 12.78 10.13
C SER A 126 6.72 13.32 10.84
N ARG A 127 6.88 14.21 11.83
CA ARG A 127 5.74 14.87 12.49
C ARG A 127 4.97 15.74 11.51
N GLU A 128 5.65 16.58 10.73
CA GLU A 128 5.04 17.45 9.72
C GLU A 128 4.31 16.66 8.64
N ASP A 129 4.94 15.60 8.13
CA ASP A 129 4.34 14.70 7.14
C ASP A 129 3.04 14.08 7.68
N LEU A 130 3.06 13.60 8.94
CA LEU A 130 1.88 13.04 9.59
C LEU A 130 0.78 14.07 9.81
N CYS A 131 1.12 15.30 10.21
CA CYS A 131 0.15 16.40 10.35
C CYS A 131 -0.55 16.71 9.02
N LEU A 132 0.22 16.83 7.93
CA LEU A 132 -0.34 17.07 6.59
C LEU A 132 -1.22 15.92 6.11
N ILE A 133 -0.86 14.68 6.44
CA ILE A 133 -1.72 13.52 6.16
C ILE A 133 -3.02 13.59 6.97
N LEU A 134 -2.97 13.99 8.25
CA LEU A 134 -4.17 14.14 9.09
C LEU A 134 -5.14 15.18 8.51
N GLU A 135 -4.65 16.33 8.04
CA GLU A 135 -5.48 17.34 7.39
C GLU A 135 -6.18 16.79 6.14
N LYS A 136 -5.46 16.01 5.33
CA LYS A 136 -6.02 15.32 4.16
C LYS A 136 -7.08 14.28 4.57
N ILE A 137 -6.81 13.47 5.59
CA ILE A 137 -7.77 12.48 6.11
C ILE A 137 -9.06 13.19 6.54
N LEU A 138 -8.96 14.26 7.34
CA LEU A 138 -10.11 15.01 7.82
C LEU A 138 -10.91 15.62 6.66
N THR A 139 -10.22 16.26 5.72
CA THR A 139 -10.86 16.87 4.53
C THR A 139 -11.60 15.82 3.71
N THR A 140 -10.95 14.71 3.37
CA THR A 140 -11.58 13.66 2.55
C THR A 140 -12.69 12.92 3.31
N THR A 141 -12.56 12.73 4.63
CA THR A 141 -13.63 12.14 5.46
C THR A 141 -14.88 13.03 5.53
N ASN A 142 -14.70 14.34 5.66
CA ASN A 142 -15.80 15.31 5.61
C ASN A 142 -16.50 15.27 4.25
N GLN A 143 -15.73 15.24 3.15
CA GLN A 143 -16.28 15.07 1.81
C GLN A 143 -17.07 13.76 1.69
N LEU A 144 -16.52 12.63 2.17
CA LEU A 144 -17.19 11.33 2.13
C LEU A 144 -18.52 11.35 2.88
N THR A 145 -18.55 12.00 4.05
CA THR A 145 -19.76 12.16 4.88
C THR A 145 -20.85 12.94 4.14
N ILE A 146 -20.49 14.08 3.53
CA ILE A 146 -21.43 14.90 2.75
C ILE A 146 -21.93 14.14 1.52
N ILE A 147 -21.01 13.57 0.73
CA ILE A 147 -21.36 12.83 -0.49
C ILE A 147 -22.25 11.63 -0.15
N SER A 148 -21.96 10.88 0.92
CA SER A 148 -22.80 9.74 1.33
C SER A 148 -24.22 10.17 1.70
N SER A 149 -24.37 11.33 2.35
CA SER A 149 -25.68 11.89 2.74
C SER A 149 -26.48 12.36 1.51
N VAL A 150 -25.84 13.07 0.58
CA VAL A 150 -26.47 13.49 -0.68
C VAL A 150 -26.82 12.28 -1.55
N ASN A 151 -25.93 11.29 -1.61
CA ASN A 151 -26.12 10.06 -2.38
C ASN A 151 -27.32 9.24 -1.85
N ALA A 152 -27.54 9.23 -0.54
CA ALA A 152 -28.71 8.60 0.08
C ALA A 152 -30.03 9.21 -0.39
N LEU A 153 -30.04 10.52 -0.65
CA LEU A 153 -31.21 11.27 -1.13
C LEU A 153 -31.34 11.27 -2.66
N THR A 154 -30.36 10.71 -3.38
CA THR A 154 -30.31 10.71 -4.85
C THR A 154 -30.55 9.29 -5.40
N PRO A 155 -31.81 8.92 -5.71
CA PRO A 155 -32.14 7.58 -6.16
C PRO A 155 -31.57 7.28 -7.57
N GLY A 156 -30.98 6.10 -7.73
CA GLY A 156 -30.62 5.54 -9.06
C GLY A 156 -29.52 6.26 -9.85
N SER A 157 -28.82 7.24 -9.27
CA SER A 157 -27.78 8.00 -9.98
C SER A 157 -26.43 7.27 -9.99
N LYS A 158 -26.10 6.66 -11.13
CA LYS A 158 -24.81 5.98 -11.35
C LYS A 158 -23.62 6.92 -11.14
N SER A 159 -23.70 8.16 -11.64
CA SER A 159 -22.61 9.13 -11.49
C SER A 159 -22.40 9.53 -10.03
N SER A 160 -23.48 9.67 -9.26
CA SER A 160 -23.39 9.93 -7.82
C SER A 160 -22.72 8.76 -7.08
N ASP A 161 -23.07 7.52 -7.43
CA ASP A 161 -22.46 6.32 -6.85
C ASP A 161 -20.96 6.21 -7.20
N GLU A 162 -20.59 6.49 -8.45
CA GLU A 162 -19.18 6.52 -8.91
C GLU A 162 -18.35 7.58 -8.15
N ILE A 163 -18.91 8.78 -7.92
CA ILE A 163 -18.27 9.84 -7.13
C ILE A 163 -18.05 9.38 -5.69
N LEU A 164 -19.04 8.72 -5.08
CA LEU A 164 -18.93 8.21 -3.71
C LEU A 164 -17.82 7.16 -3.59
N VAL A 165 -17.75 6.20 -4.52
CA VAL A 165 -16.68 5.19 -4.55
C VAL A 165 -15.32 5.84 -4.76
N LYS A 166 -15.19 6.81 -5.68
CA LYS A 166 -13.93 7.51 -5.93
C LYS A 166 -13.44 8.26 -4.70
N ASN A 167 -14.33 8.93 -3.97
CA ASN A 167 -13.97 9.62 -2.74
C ASN A 167 -13.50 8.65 -1.64
N ALA A 168 -14.18 7.51 -1.49
CA ALA A 168 -13.78 6.47 -0.55
C ALA A 168 -12.40 5.86 -0.90
N GLN A 169 -12.10 5.65 -2.19
CA GLN A 169 -10.78 5.20 -2.64
C GLN A 169 -9.68 6.20 -2.31
N ASN A 170 -9.94 7.50 -2.55
CA ASN A 170 -8.99 8.55 -2.19
C ASN A 170 -8.71 8.55 -0.69
N LEU A 171 -9.75 8.39 0.14
CA LEU A 171 -9.59 8.29 1.60
C LEU A 171 -8.69 7.12 1.98
N LEU A 172 -8.93 5.93 1.42
CA LEU A 172 -8.12 4.74 1.69
C LEU A 172 -6.66 4.90 1.24
N GLN A 173 -6.42 5.56 0.11
CA GLN A 173 -5.07 5.85 -0.36
C GLN A 173 -4.33 6.79 0.60
N ILE A 174 -4.99 7.84 1.09
CA ILE A 174 -4.43 8.76 2.09
C ILE A 174 -4.16 8.02 3.40
N ILE A 175 -5.08 7.15 3.84
CA ILE A 175 -4.89 6.34 5.05
C ILE A 175 -3.69 5.41 4.91
N LEU A 176 -3.53 4.73 3.78
CA LEU A 176 -2.36 3.89 3.51
C LEU A 176 -1.06 4.69 3.55
N GLN A 177 -1.07 5.92 3.04
CA GLN A 177 0.06 6.85 3.19
C GLN A 177 0.32 7.17 4.67
N GLY A 178 -0.72 7.42 5.46
CA GLY A 178 -0.63 7.66 6.91
C GLY A 178 -0.03 6.49 7.67
N VAL A 179 -0.48 5.26 7.39
CA VAL A 179 0.06 4.05 8.03
C VAL A 179 1.54 3.87 7.70
N ARG A 180 1.95 4.11 6.44
CA ARG A 180 3.37 4.06 6.02
C ARG A 180 4.23 5.14 6.69
N ALA A 181 3.71 6.37 6.78
CA ALA A 181 4.39 7.47 7.45
C ALA A 181 4.52 7.19 8.95
N ALA A 182 3.48 6.63 9.57
CA ALA A 182 3.48 6.27 10.99
C ALA A 182 4.49 5.17 11.30
N GLU A 183 4.55 4.12 10.46
CA GLU A 183 5.58 3.09 10.55
C GLU A 183 7.00 3.69 10.46
N THR A 184 7.21 4.60 9.50
CA THR A 184 8.49 5.30 9.33
C THR A 184 8.86 6.10 10.58
N ALA A 185 7.89 6.83 11.17
CA ALA A 185 8.10 7.58 12.40
C ALA A 185 8.45 6.66 13.58
N CYS A 186 7.75 5.53 13.75
CA CYS A 186 8.05 4.54 14.78
C CYS A 186 9.50 4.01 14.68
N ILE A 187 10.02 3.81 13.46
CA ILE A 187 11.39 3.32 13.23
C ILE A 187 12.42 4.40 13.58
N LYS A 188 12.14 5.67 13.25
CA LYS A 188 12.99 6.81 13.59
C LYS A 188 12.99 7.12 15.09
N GLY A 189 11.92 6.75 15.80
CA GLY A 189 11.82 6.82 17.25
C GLY A 189 10.70 7.75 17.71
N LEU A 190 10.00 7.32 18.76
CA LEU A 190 8.97 8.09 19.44
C LEU A 190 9.39 8.41 20.88
N ARG A 191 8.85 9.50 21.42
CA ARG A 191 8.87 9.79 22.85
C ARG A 191 8.07 8.71 23.58
N GLN A 192 8.54 8.28 24.76
CA GLN A 192 7.74 7.37 25.58
C GLN A 192 6.46 8.07 26.04
N PRO A 193 5.29 7.48 25.78
CA PRO A 193 4.02 7.98 26.30
C PRO A 193 3.85 7.59 27.77
N GLU A 194 3.07 8.41 28.50
CA GLU A 194 2.69 8.11 29.87
C GLU A 194 1.90 6.79 29.97
N PRO A 195 2.13 5.98 31.03
CA PRO A 195 1.39 4.76 31.26
C PRO A 195 -0.11 5.07 31.43
N ASN A 196 -0.97 4.33 30.74
CA ASN A 196 -2.44 4.49 30.65
C ASN A 196 -2.98 5.58 29.70
N SER A 197 -2.14 6.14 28.82
CA SER A 197 -2.62 7.01 27.73
C SER A 197 -2.95 6.22 26.46
N ASP A 198 -3.72 6.81 25.55
CA ASP A 198 -3.87 6.34 24.15
C ASP A 198 -2.50 6.16 23.46
N GLY A 199 -1.49 6.90 23.91
CA GLY A 199 -0.10 6.75 23.52
C GLY A 199 0.48 5.36 23.79
N ALA A 200 0.03 4.67 24.83
CA ALA A 200 0.55 3.36 25.20
C ALA A 200 0.24 2.27 24.14
N GLU A 201 -0.98 2.24 23.59
CA GLU A 201 -1.35 1.32 22.50
C GLU A 201 -0.51 1.62 21.24
N ALA A 202 -0.37 2.90 20.88
CA ALA A 202 0.43 3.33 19.75
C ALA A 202 1.92 2.97 19.92
N ALA A 203 2.48 3.14 21.13
CA ALA A 203 3.84 2.75 21.44
C ALA A 203 4.05 1.24 21.35
N ALA A 204 3.10 0.43 21.84
CA ALA A 204 3.16 -1.02 21.72
C ALA A 204 3.22 -1.46 20.23
N LEU A 205 2.39 -0.86 19.37
CA LEU A 205 2.44 -1.09 17.92
C LEU A 205 3.76 -0.65 17.29
N CYS A 206 4.33 0.48 17.71
CA CYS A 206 5.65 0.90 17.25
C CYS A 206 6.75 -0.08 17.65
N PHE A 207 6.74 -0.60 18.89
CA PHE A 207 7.69 -1.62 19.31
C PHE A 207 7.56 -2.89 18.48
N GLN A 208 6.33 -3.29 18.14
CA GLN A 208 6.09 -4.42 17.23
C GLN A 208 6.69 -4.18 15.85
N TRP A 209 6.44 -3.04 15.21
CA TRP A 209 7.03 -2.72 13.90
C TRP A 209 8.56 -2.66 13.93
N LYS A 210 9.14 -2.05 14.99
CA LYS A 210 10.59 -2.03 15.18
C LYS A 210 11.18 -3.42 15.36
N LYS A 211 10.53 -4.29 16.14
CA LYS A 211 10.93 -5.69 16.33
C LYS A 211 10.87 -6.48 15.03
N ASN A 212 9.78 -6.34 14.27
CA ASN A 212 9.63 -7.01 12.97
C ASN A 212 10.71 -6.59 11.97
N LEU A 213 11.06 -5.30 11.94
CA LEU A 213 12.18 -4.80 11.14
C LEU A 213 13.52 -5.44 11.55
N GLN A 214 13.79 -5.57 12.86
CA GLN A 214 15.01 -6.21 13.34
C GLN A 214 15.08 -7.69 12.95
N ILE A 215 13.99 -8.43 13.11
CA ILE A 215 13.90 -9.85 12.70
C ILE A 215 14.18 -9.97 11.20
N HIS A 216 13.54 -9.13 10.38
CA HIS A 216 13.73 -9.17 8.94
C HIS A 216 15.17 -8.83 8.52
N ARG A 217 15.80 -7.82 9.15
CA ARG A 217 17.22 -7.51 8.93
C ARG A 217 18.12 -8.68 9.31
N ALA A 218 17.86 -9.33 10.45
CA ALA A 218 18.62 -10.51 10.86
C ALA A 218 18.48 -11.67 9.85
N GLN A 219 17.26 -11.90 9.33
CA GLN A 219 17.00 -12.91 8.30
C GLN A 219 17.77 -12.61 7.00
N GLN A 220 17.81 -11.35 6.56
CA GLN A 220 18.55 -10.93 5.37
C GLN A 220 20.06 -11.12 5.52
N ILE A 221 20.61 -10.84 6.71
CA ILE A 221 22.02 -11.08 7.02
C ILE A 221 22.33 -12.59 7.01
N SER A 222 21.39 -13.43 7.45
CA SER A 222 21.53 -14.89 7.43
C SER A 222 21.24 -15.55 6.07
N ASN A 223 20.99 -14.77 5.01
CA ASN A 223 20.66 -15.33 3.70
C ASN A 223 21.87 -16.11 3.13
N PRO A 224 21.73 -17.42 2.81
CA PRO A 224 22.83 -18.25 2.31
C PRO A 224 23.40 -17.78 0.98
N GLU A 225 22.68 -16.93 0.25
CA GLU A 225 23.13 -16.25 -0.97
C GLU A 225 24.03 -15.04 -0.70
N THR A 226 24.44 -14.78 0.54
CA THR A 226 25.32 -13.65 0.89
C THR A 226 26.58 -14.20 1.57
N ASP A 227 27.75 -13.65 1.21
CA ASP A 227 29.05 -14.03 1.81
C ASP A 227 29.28 -13.30 3.15
N ASP A 228 30.42 -13.58 3.81
CA ASP A 228 30.78 -12.99 5.11
C ASP A 228 30.96 -11.46 5.07
N LEU A 229 31.00 -10.87 3.86
CA LEU A 229 31.05 -9.43 3.63
C LEU A 229 29.67 -8.83 3.31
N GLY A 230 28.61 -9.65 3.32
CA GLY A 230 27.24 -9.23 3.03
C GLY A 230 27.00 -8.95 1.54
N LEU A 231 27.86 -9.44 0.65
CA LEU A 231 27.69 -9.34 -0.80
C LEU A 231 26.95 -10.57 -1.33
N ARG A 232 26.03 -10.38 -2.29
CA ARG A 232 25.36 -11.52 -2.93
C ARG A 232 26.40 -12.43 -3.58
N LYS A 233 26.45 -13.69 -3.17
CA LYS A 233 27.23 -14.77 -3.78
C LYS A 233 26.82 -14.89 -5.23
N THR A 234 27.65 -14.38 -6.12
CA THR A 234 27.54 -14.71 -7.54
C THR A 234 27.94 -16.16 -7.69
N SER A 235 27.01 -17.03 -8.08
CA SER A 235 27.33 -18.42 -8.42
C SER A 235 28.45 -18.42 -9.46
N LEU A 236 29.52 -19.15 -9.19
CA LEU A 236 30.54 -19.45 -10.19
C LEU A 236 29.89 -20.40 -11.24
N HIS A 237 29.29 -19.86 -12.30
CA HIS A 237 28.81 -20.66 -13.43
C HIS A 237 29.44 -20.16 -14.74
N PRO A 238 29.70 -21.07 -15.69
CA PRO A 238 31.00 -21.34 -16.27
C PRO A 238 31.32 -20.34 -17.39
N VAL A 239 32.60 -19.97 -17.48
CA VAL A 239 33.24 -19.29 -18.63
C VAL A 239 32.41 -18.17 -19.24
N ALA A 240 32.74 -16.93 -18.86
CA ALA A 240 32.29 -15.74 -19.57
C ALA A 240 32.40 -15.95 -21.10
N PRO A 241 31.42 -15.52 -21.90
CA PRO A 241 31.50 -15.64 -23.36
C PRO A 241 32.74 -14.87 -23.82
N SER A 242 33.80 -15.61 -24.14
CA SER A 242 35.05 -15.06 -24.64
C SER A 242 34.89 -14.74 -26.12
N LEU A 243 35.26 -13.53 -26.51
CA LEU A 243 35.38 -13.14 -27.92
C LEU A 243 36.63 -13.74 -28.59
N ALA A 244 37.47 -14.46 -27.83
CA ALA A 244 38.65 -15.13 -28.38
C ALA A 244 38.28 -16.54 -28.90
N PRO A 245 38.74 -16.92 -30.10
CA PRO A 245 38.51 -18.27 -30.64
C PRO A 245 39.15 -19.32 -29.73
N SER A 246 38.45 -20.44 -29.51
CA SER A 246 38.99 -21.56 -28.75
C SER A 246 40.15 -22.21 -29.51
N ILE A 247 41.37 -22.08 -28.98
CA ILE A 247 42.55 -22.79 -29.50
C ILE A 247 42.40 -24.26 -29.11
N LYS A 248 42.08 -25.12 -30.09
CA LYS A 248 42.19 -26.57 -29.93
C LYS A 248 43.67 -26.94 -30.03
N MET A 249 44.29 -27.27 -28.91
CA MET A 249 45.58 -27.98 -28.95
C MET A 249 45.30 -29.40 -29.42
N GLN A 250 45.72 -29.71 -30.65
CA GLN A 250 45.84 -31.09 -31.12
C GLN A 250 47.08 -31.70 -30.47
N GLU A 251 46.86 -32.63 -29.55
CA GLU A 251 47.91 -33.56 -29.10
C GLU A 251 48.32 -34.43 -30.29
N THR A 252 49.45 -34.10 -30.92
CA THR A 252 50.14 -35.02 -31.82
C THR A 252 51.24 -35.73 -31.06
N PHE A 253 50.93 -36.93 -30.56
CA PHE A 253 51.93 -37.93 -30.20
C PHE A 253 52.52 -38.54 -31.47
N LYS A 254 53.84 -38.41 -31.65
CA LYS A 254 54.75 -39.46 -32.10
C LYS A 254 56.19 -39.08 -31.76
#